data_AF-A0A4S4KKL4-F1
#
_entry.id   AF-A0A4S4KKL4-F1
#
_cell.length_a   1.000
_cell.length_b   1.000
_cell.length_c   1.000
_cell.angle_alpha   90.00
_cell.angle_beta   90.00
_cell.angle_gamma   90.00
#
_symmetry.space_group_name_H-M   'P 1'
#
loop_
_entity.id
_entity.type
_entity.pdbx_description
1 polymer ?
#
loop_
_entity_poly.entity_id
_entity_poly.type
_entity_poly.pdbx_seq_one_letter_code
_entity_poly.pdbx_strand_id
1 'polypeptide(L)'
;MKRNPRKVRWTKAFRKAAGKEMTIDSTIDFEKRRNVPVRYDRELIQTTVKAMKRIAEIKHKREHVFWKHRMAASREKLRAHRKKKAEKASVKLVEPMAMETTETEPIREKIRVSAKSRSALVPGEGRSMGMDID
;
A
#
# COMPACT_ATOMS: atom_id res chain seq x y z
N MET A 1 -7.36 32.95 23.86
CA MET A 1 -8.38 32.71 22.80
C MET A 1 -8.88 31.26 22.90
N LYS A 2 -10.15 31.03 23.29
CA LYS A 2 -10.71 29.68 23.50
C LYS A 2 -11.27 29.10 22.18
N ARG A 3 -10.43 28.48 21.35
CA ARG A 3 -10.86 27.89 20.07
C ARG A 3 -11.24 26.41 20.24
N ASN A 4 -12.33 26.00 19.59
CA ASN A 4 -12.77 24.60 19.59
C ASN A 4 -11.86 23.75 18.67
N PRO A 5 -11.15 22.73 19.21
CA PRO A 5 -10.23 21.91 18.41
C PRO A 5 -10.94 21.15 17.28
N ARG A 6 -12.23 20.78 17.44
CA ARG A 6 -13.04 20.14 16.39
C ARG A 6 -13.38 21.06 15.22
N LYS A 7 -13.09 22.36 15.30
CA LYS A 7 -13.24 23.33 14.21
C LYS A 7 -11.90 23.80 13.65
N VAL A 8 -10.78 23.46 14.28
CA VAL A 8 -9.44 23.83 13.86
C VAL A 8 -8.86 22.76 12.93
N ARG A 9 -8.73 23.10 11.64
CA ARG A 9 -8.48 22.15 10.53
C ARG A 9 -7.19 21.32 10.63
N TRP A 10 -6.15 21.82 11.29
CA TRP A 10 -4.86 21.14 11.40
C TRP A 10 -4.81 20.12 12.55
N THR A 11 -5.77 20.15 13.47
CA THR A 11 -5.76 19.26 14.64
C THR A 11 -6.22 17.84 14.29
N LYS A 12 -5.73 16.87 15.06
CA LYS A 12 -6.20 15.47 14.99
C LYS A 12 -7.68 15.33 15.33
N ALA A 13 -8.20 16.12 16.27
CA ALA A 13 -9.60 16.11 16.65
C ALA A 13 -10.52 16.45 15.46
N PHE A 14 -10.22 17.53 14.73
CA PHE A 14 -10.94 17.86 13.49
C PHE A 14 -10.79 16.74 12.44
N ARG A 15 -9.58 16.23 12.23
CA ARG A 15 -9.33 15.20 11.20
C ARG A 15 -10.10 13.91 11.45
N LYS A 16 -10.16 13.44 12.70
CA LYS A 16 -10.95 12.27 13.10
C LYS A 16 -12.45 12.51 12.91
N ALA A 17 -12.96 13.65 13.39
CA ALA A 17 -14.39 13.99 13.26
C ALA A 17 -14.83 14.19 11.80
N ALA A 18 -13.97 14.73 10.95
CA ALA A 18 -14.23 14.97 9.53
C ALA A 18 -13.88 13.77 8.62
N GLY A 19 -13.61 12.59 9.18
CA GLY A 19 -13.32 11.37 8.40
C GLY A 19 -12.02 11.42 7.57
N LYS A 20 -11.04 12.23 7.98
CA LYS A 20 -9.73 12.34 7.31
C LYS A 20 -8.70 11.34 7.82
N GLU A 21 -9.01 10.63 8.89
CA GLU A 21 -8.19 9.59 9.50
C GLU A 21 -9.07 8.37 9.79
N MET A 22 -8.43 7.20 9.84
CA MET A 22 -9.08 5.95 10.23
C MET A 22 -9.37 6.00 11.74
N THR A 23 -10.64 5.86 12.13
CA THR A 23 -11.09 5.96 13.54
C THR A 23 -11.60 4.64 14.11
N ILE A 24 -12.16 3.76 13.28
CA ILE A 24 -12.74 2.48 13.69
C ILE A 24 -11.83 1.38 13.13
N ASP A 25 -10.88 0.90 13.93
CA ASP A 25 -9.99 -0.19 13.55
C ASP A 25 -9.50 -0.94 14.80
N SER A 26 -9.37 -2.26 14.68
CA SER A 26 -8.94 -3.13 15.78
C SER A 26 -7.52 -2.84 16.28
N THR A 27 -6.66 -2.21 15.49
CA THR A 27 -5.32 -1.82 15.96
C THR A 27 -5.35 -0.71 17.01
N ILE A 28 -6.42 0.09 17.07
CA ILE A 28 -6.56 1.21 18.01
C ILE A 28 -6.94 0.69 19.41
N ASP A 29 -7.64 -0.44 19.50
CA ASP A 29 -8.10 -1.01 20.77
C ASP A 29 -6.96 -1.48 21.69
N PHE A 30 -5.78 -1.72 21.13
CA PHE A 30 -4.57 -2.08 21.90
C PHE A 30 -4.02 -0.91 22.71
N GLU A 31 -4.32 0.34 22.34
CA GLU A 31 -3.85 1.56 23.04
C GLU A 31 -4.72 1.91 24.27
N LYS A 32 -5.69 1.06 24.63
CA LYS A 32 -6.60 1.36 25.74
C LYS A 32 -5.87 1.40 27.09
N ARG A 33 -6.25 2.39 27.90
CA ARG A 33 -5.77 2.53 29.28
C ARG A 33 -6.19 1.32 30.11
N ARG A 34 -5.24 0.70 30.81
CA ARG A 34 -5.49 -0.38 31.77
C ARG A 34 -5.47 0.23 33.17
N ASN A 35 -6.57 0.05 33.91
CA ASN A 35 -6.70 0.58 35.28
C ASN A 35 -6.26 -0.42 36.35
N VAL A 36 -5.99 -1.68 35.97
CA VAL A 36 -5.51 -2.73 36.86
C VAL A 36 -4.07 -3.08 36.43
N PRO A 37 -3.08 -2.96 37.34
CA PRO A 37 -1.72 -3.37 37.06
C PRO A 37 -1.60 -4.89 37.06
N VAL A 38 -0.65 -5.41 36.29
CA VAL A 38 -0.28 -6.83 36.26
C VAL A 38 1.13 -6.95 36.82
N ARG A 39 1.42 -8.04 37.56
CA ARG A 39 2.80 -8.29 38.04
C ARG A 39 3.74 -8.44 36.85
N TYR A 40 4.99 -8.06 37.04
CA TYR A 40 6.00 -8.23 36.01
C TYR A 40 6.22 -9.70 35.68
N ASP A 41 6.16 -10.02 34.39
CA ASP A 41 6.54 -11.30 33.81
C ASP A 41 7.37 -11.01 32.55
N ARG A 42 8.56 -11.61 32.49
CA ARG A 42 9.52 -11.40 31.40
C ARG A 42 8.97 -11.88 30.06
N GLU A 43 8.30 -13.02 30.03
CA GLU A 43 7.75 -13.59 28.79
C GLU A 43 6.62 -12.72 28.25
N LEU A 44 5.75 -12.24 29.15
CA LEU A 44 4.68 -11.31 28.83
C LEU A 44 5.23 -10.01 28.21
N ILE A 45 6.28 -9.42 28.80
CA ILE A 45 6.87 -8.18 28.27
C ILE A 45 7.51 -8.43 26.90
N GLN A 46 8.26 -9.51 26.73
CA GLN A 46 8.90 -9.84 25.46
C GLN A 46 7.90 -10.04 24.33
N THR A 47 6.83 -10.79 24.60
CA THR A 47 5.74 -11.01 23.63
C THR A 47 5.02 -9.71 23.30
N THR A 48 4.74 -8.88 24.31
CA THR A 48 4.09 -7.57 24.13
C THR A 48 4.94 -6.63 23.26
N VAL A 49 6.25 -6.54 23.47
CA VAL A 49 7.14 -5.70 22.66
C VAL A 49 7.17 -6.14 21.20
N LYS A 50 7.21 -7.46 20.95
CA LYS A 50 7.13 -8.01 19.58
C LYS A 50 5.78 -7.69 18.94
N ALA A 51 4.68 -7.89 19.68
CA ALA A 51 3.32 -7.61 19.20
C ALA A 51 3.13 -6.12 18.88
N MET A 52 3.63 -5.20 19.72
CA MET A 52 3.53 -3.75 19.50
C MET A 52 4.14 -3.33 18.17
N LYS A 53 5.33 -3.84 17.82
CA LYS A 53 5.97 -3.57 16.51
C LYS A 53 5.08 -4.02 15.37
N ARG A 54 4.56 -5.25 15.45
CA ARG A 54 3.70 -5.81 14.42
C ARG A 54 2.39 -5.04 14.25
N ILE A 55 1.77 -4.64 15.34
CA ILE A 55 0.52 -3.86 15.32
C ILE A 55 0.77 -2.49 14.67
N ALA A 56 1.90 -1.84 14.97
CA ALA A 56 2.26 -0.55 14.37
C ALA A 56 2.40 -0.64 12.83
N GLU A 57 3.04 -1.69 12.32
CA GLU A 57 3.15 -1.94 10.88
C GLU A 57 1.78 -2.11 10.22
N ILE A 58 0.89 -2.91 10.84
CA ILE A 58 -0.46 -3.16 10.33
C ILE A 58 -1.27 -1.86 10.33
N LYS A 59 -1.20 -1.08 11.41
CA LYS A 59 -1.85 0.23 11.52
C LYS A 59 -1.40 1.15 10.39
N HIS A 60 -0.09 1.29 10.17
CA HIS A 60 0.44 2.14 9.10
C HIS A 60 -0.04 1.70 7.70
N LYS A 61 -0.03 0.39 7.42
CA LYS A 61 -0.55 -0.16 6.16
C LYS A 61 -2.03 0.16 5.96
N ARG A 62 -2.86 -0.01 6.99
CA ARG A 62 -4.30 0.29 6.93
C ARG A 62 -4.58 1.79 6.79
N GLU A 63 -3.85 2.63 7.50
CA GLU A 63 -3.94 4.10 7.36
C GLU A 63 -3.59 4.56 5.93
N HIS A 64 -2.56 3.95 5.32
CA HIS A 64 -2.18 4.24 3.94
C HIS A 64 -3.25 3.81 2.94
N VAL A 65 -3.86 2.64 3.14
CA VAL A 65 -4.99 2.17 2.32
C VAL A 65 -6.19 3.11 2.47
N PHE A 66 -6.54 3.52 3.69
CA PHE A 66 -7.60 4.50 3.95
C PHE A 66 -7.34 5.82 3.21
N TRP A 67 -6.09 6.31 3.25
CA TRP A 67 -5.71 7.52 2.51
C TRP A 67 -5.88 7.34 1.00
N LYS A 68 -5.45 6.21 0.43
CA LYS A 68 -5.60 5.91 -1.00
C LYS A 68 -7.06 5.94 -1.44
N HIS A 69 -7.95 5.25 -0.71
CA HIS A 69 -9.39 5.25 -1.01
C HIS A 69 -9.98 6.65 -0.96
N ARG A 70 -9.61 7.45 0.04
CA ARG A 70 -10.05 8.85 0.16
C ARG A 70 -9.58 9.72 -1.00
N MET A 71 -8.33 9.54 -1.46
CA MET A 71 -7.78 10.32 -2.58
C MET A 71 -8.33 9.87 -3.93
N ALA A 72 -8.71 8.60 -4.09
CA ALA A 72 -9.29 8.10 -5.34
C ALA A 72 -10.55 8.90 -5.76
N ALA A 73 -11.47 9.14 -4.82
CA ALA A 73 -12.68 9.94 -5.06
C ALA A 73 -12.37 11.40 -5.46
N SER A 74 -11.29 11.97 -4.93
CA SER A 74 -10.86 13.33 -5.30
C SER A 74 -10.23 13.38 -6.70
N ARG A 75 -9.60 12.28 -7.14
CA ARG A 75 -8.85 12.22 -8.40
C ARG A 75 -9.79 12.34 -9.61
N GLU A 76 -10.96 11.71 -9.55
CA GLU A 76 -11.97 11.80 -10.62
C GLU A 76 -12.53 13.21 -10.75
N LYS A 77 -12.89 13.85 -9.63
CA LYS A 77 -13.35 15.25 -9.61
C LYS A 77 -12.29 16.18 -10.19
N LEU A 78 -11.02 15.95 -9.86
CA LEU A 78 -9.91 16.73 -10.40
C LEU A 78 -9.75 16.52 -11.91
N ARG A 79 -9.86 15.29 -12.41
CA ARG A 79 -9.83 15.01 -13.86
C ARG A 79 -10.96 15.70 -14.60
N ALA A 80 -12.20 15.61 -14.10
CA ALA A 80 -13.35 16.28 -14.70
C ALA A 80 -13.17 17.81 -14.71
N HIS A 81 -12.70 18.39 -13.60
CA HIS A 81 -12.37 19.81 -13.53
C HIS A 81 -11.28 20.21 -14.53
N ARG A 82 -10.22 19.41 -14.67
CA ARG A 82 -9.15 19.65 -15.66
C ARG A 82 -9.69 19.60 -17.10
N LYS A 83 -10.51 18.60 -17.44
CA LYS A 83 -11.15 18.49 -18.77
C LYS A 83 -12.00 19.72 -19.07
N LYS A 84 -12.88 20.11 -18.15
CA LYS A 84 -13.71 21.32 -18.29
C LYS A 84 -12.88 22.61 -18.41
N LYS A 85 -11.74 22.70 -17.70
CA LYS A 85 -10.84 23.86 -17.80
C LYS A 85 -10.10 23.87 -19.15
N ALA A 86 -9.69 22.71 -19.67
CA ALA A 86 -9.05 22.59 -20.98
C ALA A 86 -10.01 22.93 -22.12
N GLU A 87 -11.27 22.49 -22.04
CA GLU A 87 -12.32 22.85 -23.02
C GLU A 87 -12.63 24.36 -23.02
N LYS A 88 -12.54 25.02 -21.85
CA LYS A 88 -12.80 26.46 -21.69
C LYS A 88 -11.59 27.35 -21.96
N ALA A 89 -10.38 26.84 -21.75
CA ALA A 89 -9.18 27.55 -22.13
C ALA A 89 -9.12 27.54 -23.66
N SER A 90 -9.41 28.70 -24.26
CA SER A 90 -9.22 28.92 -25.69
C SER A 90 -7.85 28.40 -26.10
N VAL A 91 -7.80 27.64 -27.20
CA VAL A 91 -6.67 26.97 -27.89
C VAL A 91 -5.33 27.74 -27.94
N LYS A 92 -5.31 29.02 -27.55
CA LYS A 92 -4.20 29.98 -27.59
C LYS A 92 -3.06 29.75 -26.58
N LEU A 93 -3.21 28.89 -25.57
CA LEU A 93 -2.18 28.62 -24.54
C LEU A 93 -1.43 27.29 -24.73
N VAL A 94 -1.76 26.53 -25.77
CA VAL A 94 -1.00 25.33 -26.14
C VAL A 94 -0.09 25.73 -27.29
N GLU A 95 1.20 25.98 -27.01
CA GLU A 95 2.20 25.91 -28.08
C GLU A 95 2.10 24.49 -28.67
N PRO A 96 2.02 24.33 -30.00
CA PRO A 96 2.09 23.02 -30.59
C PRO A 96 3.46 22.46 -30.21
N MET A 97 3.46 21.46 -29.32
CA MET A 97 4.65 20.68 -29.05
C MET A 97 5.04 20.08 -30.40
N ALA A 98 6.09 20.62 -31.02
CA ALA A 98 6.67 20.05 -32.22
C ALA A 98 7.06 18.62 -31.84
N MET A 99 6.25 17.66 -32.27
CA MET A 99 6.60 16.25 -32.19
C MET A 99 7.79 16.10 -33.13
N GLU A 100 9.01 16.15 -32.60
CA GLU A 100 10.09 15.40 -33.23
C GLU A 100 9.66 13.93 -33.15
N THR A 101 9.13 13.43 -34.26
CA THR A 101 9.01 12.01 -34.50
C THR A 101 10.43 11.46 -34.54
N THR A 102 11.01 11.17 -33.37
CA THR A 102 12.05 10.17 -33.30
C THR A 102 11.36 8.88 -33.67
N GLU A 103 11.50 8.49 -34.94
CA GLU A 103 11.12 7.19 -35.46
C GLU A 103 11.77 6.13 -34.58
N THR A 104 11.09 5.71 -33.52
CA THR A 104 11.46 4.50 -32.81
C THR A 104 11.10 3.37 -33.75
N GLU A 105 12.11 2.87 -34.46
CA GLU A 105 11.99 1.64 -35.22
C GLU A 105 11.29 0.58 -34.35
N PRO A 106 10.34 -0.20 -34.89
CA PRO A 106 9.70 -1.24 -34.13
C PRO A 106 10.76 -2.27 -33.74
N ILE A 107 11.11 -2.30 -32.46
CA ILE A 107 11.94 -3.34 -31.86
C ILE A 107 11.24 -4.66 -32.18
N ARG A 108 11.82 -5.44 -33.09
CA ARG A 108 11.35 -6.79 -33.41
C ARG A 108 11.46 -7.63 -32.15
N GLU A 109 10.34 -7.86 -31.47
CA GLU A 109 10.26 -8.83 -30.39
C GLU A 109 10.64 -10.20 -30.95
N LYS A 110 11.84 -10.69 -30.60
CA LYS A 110 12.22 -12.08 -30.85
C LYS A 110 11.26 -12.96 -30.06
N ILE A 111 10.23 -13.47 -30.74
CA ILE A 111 9.36 -14.52 -30.23
C ILE A 111 10.26 -15.71 -29.86
N ARG A 112 10.49 -15.92 -28.57
CA ARG A 112 11.27 -17.04 -28.07
C ARG A 112 10.38 -18.28 -28.13
N VAL A 113 10.47 -19.01 -29.23
CA VAL A 113 9.76 -20.28 -29.40
C VAL A 113 10.26 -21.25 -28.33
N SER A 114 9.33 -21.78 -27.52
CA SER A 114 9.63 -22.85 -26.56
C SER A 114 10.01 -24.11 -27.35
N ALA A 115 11.31 -24.38 -27.47
CA ALA A 115 11.81 -25.64 -27.99
C ALA A 115 11.52 -26.72 -26.93
N LYS A 116 10.58 -27.61 -27.25
CA LYS A 116 10.24 -28.80 -26.46
C LYS A 116 11.47 -29.73 -26.45
N SER A 117 12.18 -29.78 -25.32
CA SER A 117 13.26 -30.76 -25.13
C SER A 117 12.63 -32.16 -25.01
N ARG A 118 12.62 -32.89 -26.13
CA ARG A 118 12.48 -34.35 -26.10
C ARG A 118 13.83 -34.91 -25.67
N SER A 119 13.95 -35.31 -24.42
CA SER A 119 14.97 -36.27 -24.01
C SER A 119 14.28 -37.37 -23.23
N ALA A 120 14.03 -38.49 -23.93
CA ALA A 120 13.73 -39.76 -23.32
C ALA A 120 15.04 -40.27 -22.70
N LEU A 121 15.21 -40.03 -21.41
CA LEU A 121 16.21 -40.71 -20.61
C LEU A 121 15.45 -41.31 -19.42
N VAL A 122 15.32 -42.63 -19.43
CA VAL A 122 14.80 -43.42 -18.31
C VAL A 122 15.96 -43.63 -17.34
N PRO A 123 15.96 -43.05 -16.12
CA PRO A 123 16.84 -43.53 -15.07
C PRO A 123 16.16 -44.71 -14.39
N GLY A 124 16.80 -45.87 -14.50
CA GLY A 124 16.33 -47.14 -13.98
C GLY A 124 16.11 -47.15 -12.46
N GLU A 125 15.24 -48.05 -12.04
CA GLU A 125 14.91 -48.37 -10.66
C GLU A 125 16.17 -48.80 -9.88
N GLY A 126 16.38 -48.18 -8.72
CA GLY A 126 17.43 -48.55 -7.77
C GLY A 126 16.96 -48.25 -6.35
N ARG A 127 16.32 -49.25 -5.72
CA ARG A 127 15.97 -49.29 -4.29
C ARG A 127 17.24 -49.43 -3.43
N SER A 128 17.37 -48.57 -2.41
CA SER A 128 17.90 -48.87 -1.06
C SER A 128 17.77 -47.60 -0.21
N MET A 129 16.87 -47.50 0.77
CA MET A 129 16.94 -47.99 2.17
C MET A 129 18.29 -47.71 2.85
N GLY A 130 18.28 -46.82 3.85
CA GLY A 130 19.38 -46.64 4.80
C GLY A 130 19.33 -45.31 5.54
N MET A 131 18.74 -45.32 6.74
CA MET A 131 18.80 -44.27 7.77
C MET A 131 20.18 -44.28 8.45
N ASP A 132 20.52 -43.17 9.13
CA ASP A 132 21.37 -43.03 10.33
C ASP A 132 22.50 -41.99 10.19
N ILE A 133 22.40 -40.95 11.01
CA ILE A 133 23.47 -40.02 11.36
C ILE A 133 23.45 -39.93 12.89
N ASP A 134 24.53 -40.42 13.51
CA ASP A 134 24.95 -40.09 14.88
C ASP A 134 25.36 -38.61 15.01
#